data_AF-A0A9D5WM64-F1
#
_entry.id   AF-A0A9D5WM64-F1
#
_cell.length_a   1.000
_cell.length_b   1.000
_cell.length_c   1.000
_cell.angle_alpha   90.00
_cell.angle_beta   90.00
_cell.angle_gamma   90.00
#
_symmetry.space_group_name_H-M   'P 1'
#
loop_
_entity.id
_entity.type
_entity.pdbx_description
1 polymer ?
#
loop_
_entity_poly.entity_id
_entity_poly.type
_entity_poly.pdbx_seq_one_letter_code
_entity_poly.pdbx_strand_id
1 'polypeptide(L)'
;AMTQLAMEQKPIDMLTVIEELRRMEVLEEVGGQAFIAGLSTKMLSTSSLEAHAEILADKALSRSLIGMASQTLKDAFDDVVAVKEQVQRAEASLFELSRDDKKGDFEPIRPLVKNAIEEIQIAANRTEGISGLSTGFPKIDEMTSGWQNSDLIIIAARPAMGKTAFVVSMARYMAVDQGIPVALFNLEMSSVQLVKRFLSNVCEIDGQKIKSGRLDDVEWARLNNRMAGLEAAPLYINDTPSLSVFELRTKARRLVSQHQVKLIIIDYLQLMNASGMSFGNREQEVSTI
;
A
#
# COMPACT_ATOMS: atom_id res chain seq x y z
N ALA A 1 -2.54 -0.53 36.24
CA ALA A 1 -3.68 -0.23 37.13
C ALA A 1 -4.96 0.10 36.35
N MET A 2 -5.14 1.31 35.79
CA MET A 2 -6.42 1.70 35.13
C MET A 2 -6.86 0.75 33.99
N THR A 3 -5.95 0.38 33.09
CA THR A 3 -6.25 -0.56 31.99
C THR A 3 -6.67 -1.93 32.50
N GLN A 4 -6.07 -2.39 33.60
CA GLN A 4 -6.40 -3.68 34.22
C GLN A 4 -7.76 -3.65 34.89
N LEU A 5 -8.09 -2.57 35.61
CA LEU A 5 -9.43 -2.36 36.15
C LEU A 5 -10.49 -2.33 35.04
N ALA A 6 -10.18 -1.70 33.90
CA ALA A 6 -11.05 -1.68 32.73
C ALA A 6 -11.29 -3.09 32.16
N MET A 7 -10.24 -3.91 32.02
CA MET A 7 -10.34 -5.29 31.56
C MET A 7 -11.14 -6.17 32.53
N GLU A 8 -10.97 -5.96 33.83
CA GLU A 8 -11.73 -6.65 34.90
C GLU A 8 -13.16 -6.08 35.05
N GLN A 9 -13.58 -5.11 34.22
CA GLN A 9 -14.86 -4.41 34.28
C GLN A 9 -15.18 -3.81 35.66
N LYS A 10 -14.15 -3.41 36.39
CA LYS A 10 -14.27 -2.74 37.69
C LYS A 10 -14.39 -1.22 37.49
N PRO A 11 -15.12 -0.53 38.37
CA PRO A 11 -15.17 0.94 38.33
C PRO A 11 -13.77 1.53 38.44
N ILE A 12 -13.51 2.61 37.70
CA ILE A 12 -12.24 3.33 37.68
C ILE A 12 -12.46 4.68 38.34
N ASP A 13 -12.07 4.76 39.60
CA ASP A 13 -12.07 5.95 40.43
C ASP A 13 -10.76 6.05 41.24
N MET A 14 -10.58 7.13 41.98
CA MET A 14 -9.34 7.35 42.74
C MET A 14 -9.05 6.20 43.73
N LEU A 15 -10.08 5.72 44.43
CA LEU A 15 -9.92 4.71 45.48
C LEU A 15 -9.54 3.35 44.88
N THR A 16 -10.23 2.95 43.82
CA THR A 16 -9.98 1.70 43.08
C THR A 16 -8.61 1.70 42.42
N VAL A 17 -8.15 2.82 41.86
CA VAL A 17 -6.81 2.95 41.30
C VAL A 17 -5.73 2.85 42.39
N ILE A 18 -5.93 3.49 43.55
CA ILE A 18 -4.98 3.41 44.68
C ILE A 18 -4.88 1.97 45.20
N GLU A 19 -6.02 1.31 45.39
CA GLU A 19 -6.03 -0.07 45.90
C GLU A 19 -5.40 -1.04 44.90
N GLU A 20 -5.63 -0.84 43.60
CA GLU A 20 -4.99 -1.65 42.56
C GLU A 20 -3.47 -1.41 42.49
N LEU A 21 -3.02 -0.16 42.63
CA LEU A 21 -1.58 0.15 42.72
C LEU A 21 -0.93 -0.43 43.97
N ARG A 22 -1.67 -0.49 45.10
CA ARG A 22 -1.22 -1.15 46.33
C ARG A 22 -1.13 -2.66 46.15
N ARG A 23 -2.12 -3.27 45.51
CA ARG A 23 -2.14 -4.70 45.14
C ARG A 23 -0.96 -5.08 44.24
N MET A 24 -0.57 -4.18 43.34
CA MET A 24 0.60 -4.32 42.46
C MET A 24 1.93 -3.99 43.16
N GLU A 25 1.93 -3.59 44.43
CA GLU A 25 3.12 -3.19 45.22
C GLU A 25 3.93 -2.00 44.63
N VAL A 26 3.34 -1.21 43.72
CA VAL A 26 4.01 -0.07 43.05
C VAL A 26 3.50 1.31 43.50
N LEU A 27 2.60 1.36 44.49
CA LEU A 27 1.97 2.60 44.96
C LEU A 27 3.00 3.65 45.43
N GLU A 28 4.04 3.22 46.13
CA GLU A 28 5.07 4.14 46.63
C GLU A 28 5.99 4.64 45.50
N GLU A 29 6.27 3.80 44.49
CA GLU A 29 7.10 4.18 43.33
C GLU A 29 6.47 5.29 42.48
N VAL A 30 5.14 5.31 42.40
CA VAL A 30 4.40 6.34 41.65
C VAL A 30 4.16 7.62 42.47
N GLY A 31 4.71 7.74 43.69
CA GLY A 31 4.60 8.93 44.54
C GLY A 31 3.47 8.86 45.59
N GLY A 32 2.90 7.68 45.83
CA GLY A 32 1.92 7.43 46.88
C GLY A 32 0.54 8.03 46.61
N GLN A 33 -0.33 7.94 47.63
CA GLN A 33 -1.73 8.37 47.54
C GLN A 33 -1.88 9.87 47.23
N ALA A 34 -0.98 10.69 47.77
CA ALA A 34 -1.00 12.14 47.58
C ALA A 34 -0.78 12.53 46.11
N PHE A 35 0.08 11.80 45.38
CA PHE A 35 0.32 12.05 43.96
C PHE A 35 -0.93 11.77 43.11
N ILE A 36 -1.59 10.63 43.36
CA ILE A 36 -2.83 10.26 42.64
C ILE A 36 -3.95 11.26 42.93
N ALA A 37 -4.12 11.69 44.18
CA ALA A 37 -5.06 12.74 44.53
C ALA A 37 -4.75 14.06 43.81
N GLY A 38 -3.47 14.40 43.67
CA GLY A 38 -3.01 15.58 42.92
C GLY A 38 -3.20 15.48 41.40
N LEU A 39 -3.32 14.29 40.81
CA LEU A 39 -3.67 14.13 39.40
C LEU A 39 -5.14 14.45 39.13
N SER A 40 -6.03 14.04 40.06
CA SER A 40 -7.47 14.32 39.97
C SER A 40 -7.78 15.82 39.95
N THR A 41 -6.95 16.65 40.58
CA THR A 41 -7.18 18.10 40.68
C THR A 41 -6.59 18.90 39.51
N LYS A 42 -5.74 18.28 38.69
CA LYS A 42 -5.09 18.92 37.52
C LYS A 42 -5.95 18.91 36.27
N MET A 43 -7.03 18.12 36.22
CA MET A 43 -7.93 18.09 35.08
C MET A 43 -9.01 19.18 35.19
N LEU A 44 -8.94 20.17 34.30
CA LEU A 44 -9.86 21.32 34.28
C LEU A 44 -11.17 21.04 33.50
N SER A 45 -11.13 20.15 32.50
CA SER A 45 -12.31 19.74 31.73
C SER A 45 -12.07 18.40 31.00
N THR A 46 -13.11 17.57 30.90
CA THR A 46 -13.11 16.34 30.09
C THR A 46 -13.30 16.61 28.60
N SER A 47 -13.76 17.82 28.22
CA SER A 47 -14.00 18.20 26.81
C SER A 47 -12.74 18.25 25.95
N SER A 48 -11.56 18.35 26.57
CA SER A 48 -10.27 18.44 25.88
C SER A 48 -9.44 17.16 25.97
N LEU A 49 -10.02 16.05 26.44
CA LEU A 49 -9.30 14.79 26.66
C LEU A 49 -8.65 14.27 25.38
N GLU A 50 -9.38 14.28 24.25
CA GLU A 50 -8.87 13.86 22.95
C GLU A 50 -7.67 14.69 22.51
N ALA A 51 -7.78 16.03 22.60
CA ALA A 51 -6.68 16.93 22.27
C ALA A 51 -5.44 16.72 23.16
N HIS A 52 -5.63 16.44 24.45
CA HIS A 52 -4.52 16.12 25.35
C HIS A 52 -3.88 14.76 25.02
N ALA A 53 -4.69 13.76 24.67
CA ALA A 53 -4.20 12.44 24.25
C ALA A 53 -3.41 12.53 22.94
N GLU A 54 -3.87 13.34 21.98
CA GLU A 54 -3.18 13.59 20.72
C GLU A 54 -1.80 14.25 20.96
N ILE A 55 -1.73 15.28 21.80
CA ILE A 55 -0.45 15.90 22.18
C ILE A 55 0.50 14.86 22.80
N LEU A 56 0.00 13.99 23.69
CA LEU A 56 0.83 12.95 24.30
C LEU A 56 1.32 11.92 23.28
N ALA A 57 0.47 11.53 22.34
CA ALA A 57 0.81 10.63 21.24
C ALA A 57 1.89 11.24 20.34
N ASP A 58 1.73 12.50 19.93
CA ASP A 58 2.71 13.23 19.13
C ASP A 58 4.07 13.31 19.81
N LYS A 59 4.08 13.58 21.13
CA LYS A 59 5.32 13.62 21.91
C LYS A 59 5.93 12.23 22.09
N ALA A 60 5.12 11.18 22.20
CA ALA A 60 5.60 9.80 22.23
C ALA A 60 6.25 9.41 20.90
N LEU A 61 5.58 9.68 19.78
CA LEU A 61 6.10 9.45 18.44
C LEU A 61 7.43 10.20 18.21
N SER A 62 7.50 11.47 18.64
CA SER A 62 8.74 12.25 18.59
C SER A 62 9.88 11.59 19.36
N ARG A 63 9.63 11.03 20.56
CA ARG A 63 10.64 10.31 21.34
C ARG A 63 11.08 9.02 20.64
N SER A 64 10.14 8.28 20.07
CA SER A 64 10.44 7.04 19.35
C SER A 64 11.27 7.31 18.09
N LEU A 65 10.99 8.41 17.37
CA LEU A 65 11.82 8.89 16.25
C LEU A 65 13.24 9.24 16.67
N ILE A 66 13.41 9.93 17.81
CA ILE A 66 14.75 10.25 18.35
C ILE A 66 15.52 8.96 18.68
N GLY A 67 14.83 7.96 19.28
CA GLY A 67 15.42 6.66 19.58
C GLY A 67 15.89 5.94 18.31
N MET A 68 15.05 5.87 17.28
CA MET A 68 15.38 5.28 15.99
C MET A 68 16.57 5.99 15.31
N ALA A 69 16.57 7.33 15.30
CA ALA A 69 17.66 8.12 14.72
C ALA A 69 18.98 7.86 15.44
N SER A 70 18.94 7.76 16.78
CA SER A 70 20.11 7.46 17.60
C SER A 70 20.66 6.06 17.34
N GLN A 71 19.78 5.06 17.17
CA GLN A 71 20.19 3.70 16.82
C GLN A 71 20.79 3.65 15.40
N THR A 72 20.14 4.31 14.43
CA THR A 72 20.64 4.39 13.05
C THR A 72 22.03 5.03 12.98
N LEU A 73 22.23 6.10 13.76
CA LEU A 73 23.53 6.75 13.87
C LEU A 73 24.59 5.82 14.47
N LYS A 74 24.24 5.08 15.53
CA LYS A 74 25.15 4.09 16.14
C LYS A 74 25.53 2.99 15.16
N ASP A 75 24.56 2.46 14.41
CA ASP A 75 24.78 1.41 13.41
C ASP A 75 25.66 1.92 12.25
N ALA A 76 25.54 3.19 11.86
CA ALA A 76 26.34 3.78 10.80
C ALA A 76 27.83 3.95 11.15
N PHE A 77 28.18 3.95 12.44
CA PHE A 77 29.58 3.94 12.90
C PHE A 77 30.16 2.51 13.02
N ASP A 78 29.35 1.47 12.83
CA ASP A 78 29.80 0.08 12.89
C ASP A 78 30.29 -0.39 11.50
N ASP A 79 31.62 -0.40 11.32
CA ASP A 79 32.28 -0.80 10.08
C ASP A 79 32.19 -2.32 9.78
N VAL A 80 31.64 -3.13 10.71
CA VAL A 80 31.51 -4.58 10.52
C VAL A 80 30.31 -4.93 9.64
N VAL A 81 29.28 -4.09 9.64
CA VAL A 81 28.03 -4.33 8.92
C VAL A 81 28.06 -3.67 7.55
N ALA A 82 27.62 -4.38 6.50
CA ALA A 82 27.55 -3.80 5.16
C ALA A 82 26.56 -2.62 5.12
N VAL A 83 26.93 -1.52 4.47
CA VAL A 83 26.10 -0.31 4.35
C VAL A 83 24.67 -0.60 3.84
N LYS A 84 24.50 -1.55 2.91
CA LYS A 84 23.17 -1.95 2.43
C LYS A 84 22.28 -2.53 3.53
N GLU A 85 22.86 -3.30 4.44
CA GLU A 85 22.13 -3.89 5.57
C GLU A 85 21.76 -2.82 6.61
N GLN A 86 22.65 -1.85 6.85
CA GLN A 86 22.36 -0.70 7.71
C GLN A 86 21.15 0.10 7.17
N VAL A 87 21.08 0.34 5.86
CA VAL A 87 19.94 1.01 5.21
C VAL A 87 18.65 0.20 5.41
N GLN A 88 18.68 -1.12 5.20
CA GLN A 88 17.50 -1.97 5.40
C GLN A 88 16.99 -1.97 6.84
N ARG A 89 17.89 -1.98 7.85
CA ARG A 89 17.49 -1.90 9.27
C ARG A 89 16.84 -0.56 9.62
N ALA A 90 17.37 0.53 9.08
CA ALA A 90 16.78 1.85 9.25
C ALA A 90 15.39 1.94 8.62
N GLU A 91 15.22 1.40 7.40
CA GLU A 91 13.92 1.34 6.73
C GLU A 91 12.89 0.51 7.50
N ALA A 92 13.30 -0.64 8.04
CA ALA A 92 12.45 -1.50 8.87
C ALA A 92 11.99 -0.79 10.15
N SER A 93 12.91 -0.14 10.87
CA SER A 93 12.58 0.60 12.10
C SER A 93 11.63 1.78 11.83
N LEU A 94 11.84 2.51 10.74
CA LEU A 94 10.93 3.58 10.31
C LEU A 94 9.55 3.02 9.94
N PHE A 95 9.50 1.83 9.35
CA PHE A 95 8.25 1.18 9.03
C PHE A 95 7.46 0.74 10.27
N GLU A 96 8.14 0.22 11.30
CA GLU A 96 7.51 -0.09 12.59
C GLU A 96 6.94 1.15 13.27
N LEU A 97 7.66 2.28 13.23
CA LEU A 97 7.15 3.56 13.74
C LEU A 97 5.97 4.11 12.92
N SER A 98 5.95 3.84 11.62
CA SER A 98 4.85 4.22 10.72
C SER A 98 3.64 3.30 10.83
N ARG A 99 3.74 2.16 11.53
CA ARG A 99 2.55 1.39 11.92
C ARG A 99 1.84 2.15 13.04
N ASP A 100 1.07 3.14 12.61
CA ASP A 100 0.11 3.82 13.46
C ASP A 100 -0.90 2.78 14.00
N ASP A 101 -1.15 2.82 15.31
CA ASP A 101 -1.93 1.90 16.16
C ASP A 101 -3.44 1.78 15.79
N LYS A 102 -3.85 2.21 14.59
CA LYS A 102 -5.26 2.36 14.20
C LYS A 102 -5.80 1.30 13.23
N LYS A 103 -5.01 0.32 12.82
CA LYS A 103 -5.50 -0.75 11.93
C LYS A 103 -5.60 -2.08 12.66
N GLY A 104 -6.74 -2.30 13.30
CA GLY A 104 -7.09 -3.64 13.81
C GLY A 104 -8.14 -3.71 14.91
N ASP A 105 -8.59 -2.59 15.49
CA ASP A 105 -9.62 -2.67 16.54
C ASP A 105 -11.03 -2.83 15.96
N PHE A 106 -11.95 -3.40 16.73
CA PHE A 106 -13.30 -3.72 16.30
C PHE A 106 -14.09 -2.43 15.99
N GLU A 107 -14.42 -2.21 14.72
CA GLU A 107 -15.34 -1.13 14.33
C GLU A 107 -16.80 -1.60 14.50
N PRO A 108 -17.69 -0.81 15.14
CA PRO A 108 -19.12 -1.14 15.20
C PRO A 108 -19.71 -1.31 13.79
N ILE A 109 -20.62 -2.27 13.60
CA ILE A 109 -21.21 -2.55 12.27
C ILE A 109 -22.00 -1.37 11.69
N ARG A 110 -22.52 -0.48 12.54
CA ARG A 110 -23.41 0.62 12.14
C ARG A 110 -22.77 1.62 11.16
N PRO A 111 -21.58 2.20 11.43
CA PRO A 111 -20.86 3.02 10.44
C PRO A 111 -20.49 2.24 9.17
N LEU A 112 -20.09 0.97 9.29
CA LEU A 112 -19.74 0.12 8.15
C LEU A 112 -20.90 -0.08 7.18
N VAL A 113 -22.11 -0.35 7.70
CA VAL A 113 -23.33 -0.51 6.89
C VAL A 113 -23.67 0.77 6.13
N LYS A 114 -23.47 1.93 6.76
CA LYS A 114 -23.71 3.22 6.09
C LYS A 114 -22.76 3.40 4.90
N ASN A 115 -21.46 3.16 5.11
CA ASN A 115 -20.45 3.25 4.04
C ASN A 115 -20.76 2.27 2.89
N ALA A 116 -21.12 1.03 3.21
CA ALA A 116 -21.48 0.03 2.21
C ALA A 116 -22.72 0.44 1.38
N ILE A 117 -23.74 1.03 2.01
CA ILE A 117 -24.92 1.53 1.29
C ILE A 117 -24.54 2.70 0.37
N GLU A 118 -23.67 3.62 0.82
CA GLU A 118 -23.17 4.72 -0.01
C GLU A 118 -22.42 4.20 -1.25
N GLU A 119 -21.55 3.19 -1.09
CA GLU A 119 -20.86 2.55 -2.22
C GLU A 119 -21.83 1.88 -3.21
N ILE A 120 -22.85 1.17 -2.72
CA ILE A 120 -23.88 0.55 -3.55
C ILE A 120 -24.65 1.61 -4.34
N GLN A 121 -25.00 2.74 -3.72
CA GLN A 121 -25.70 3.83 -4.40
C GLN A 121 -24.84 4.48 -5.49
N ILE A 122 -23.54 4.67 -5.23
CA ILE A 122 -22.59 5.17 -6.24
C ILE A 122 -22.52 4.19 -7.42
N ALA A 123 -22.44 2.89 -7.16
CA ALA A 123 -22.40 1.87 -8.21
C ALA A 123 -23.71 1.83 -9.03
N ALA A 124 -24.88 1.91 -8.36
CA ALA A 124 -26.18 1.91 -9.01
C ALA A 124 -26.40 3.10 -9.95
N ASN A 125 -25.76 4.24 -9.66
CA ASN A 125 -25.87 5.46 -10.47
C ASN A 125 -24.90 5.50 -11.66
N ARG A 126 -24.02 4.51 -11.83
CA ARG A 126 -23.14 4.43 -13.01
C ARG A 126 -23.89 3.83 -14.19
N THR A 127 -23.82 4.51 -15.33
CA THR A 127 -24.47 4.11 -16.60
C THR A 127 -24.04 2.74 -17.13
N GLU A 128 -22.86 2.25 -16.76
CA GLU A 128 -22.34 0.96 -17.20
C GLU A 128 -22.75 -0.21 -16.29
N GLY A 129 -23.32 0.07 -15.10
CA GLY A 129 -23.68 -0.97 -14.12
C GLY A 129 -22.48 -1.68 -13.47
N ILE A 130 -21.26 -1.18 -13.67
CA ILE A 130 -20.00 -1.75 -13.14
C ILE A 130 -19.56 -0.95 -11.91
N SER A 131 -19.43 -1.62 -10.75
CA SER A 131 -19.00 -0.99 -9.48
C SER A 131 -17.48 -0.73 -9.43
N GLY A 132 -16.70 -1.58 -10.09
CA GLY A 132 -15.24 -1.52 -10.11
C GLY A 132 -14.67 -0.77 -11.32
N LEU A 133 -13.36 -0.95 -11.54
CA LEU A 133 -12.65 -0.49 -12.74
C LEU A 133 -12.90 -1.47 -13.89
N SER A 134 -13.44 -0.98 -15.02
CA SER A 134 -13.66 -1.82 -16.22
C SER A 134 -12.33 -2.30 -16.82
N THR A 135 -12.27 -3.59 -17.13
CA THR A 135 -11.10 -4.26 -17.72
C THR A 135 -10.98 -4.05 -19.23
N GLY A 136 -12.06 -3.60 -19.88
CA GLY A 136 -12.16 -3.55 -21.34
C GLY A 136 -12.55 -4.90 -21.96
N PHE A 137 -12.83 -5.91 -21.13
CA PHE A 137 -13.35 -7.20 -21.56
C PHE A 137 -14.76 -7.39 -20.99
N PRO A 138 -15.83 -7.16 -21.78
CA PRO A 138 -17.19 -7.12 -21.27
C PRO A 138 -17.62 -8.36 -20.48
N LYS A 139 -17.20 -9.56 -20.94
CA LYS A 139 -17.52 -10.81 -20.25
C LYS A 139 -16.81 -10.96 -18.91
N ILE A 140 -15.60 -10.41 -18.76
CA ILE A 140 -14.89 -10.42 -17.48
C ILE A 140 -15.57 -9.41 -16.56
N ASP A 141 -15.84 -8.20 -17.06
CA ASP A 141 -16.51 -7.15 -16.30
C ASP A 141 -17.89 -7.57 -15.80
N GLU A 142 -18.66 -8.33 -16.59
CA GLU A 142 -19.95 -8.90 -16.19
C GLU A 142 -19.79 -9.92 -15.05
N MET A 143 -18.73 -10.74 -15.08
CA MET A 143 -18.47 -11.75 -14.05
C MET A 143 -17.90 -11.17 -12.76
N THR A 144 -17.15 -10.07 -12.85
CA THR A 144 -16.38 -9.50 -11.72
C THR A 144 -16.95 -8.19 -11.21
N SER A 145 -17.90 -7.59 -11.93
CA SER A 145 -18.33 -6.21 -11.76
C SER A 145 -17.16 -5.22 -11.88
N GLY A 146 -16.15 -5.57 -12.70
CA GLY A 146 -14.87 -4.86 -12.81
C GLY A 146 -13.94 -5.14 -11.62
N TRP A 147 -12.75 -4.56 -11.65
CA TRP A 147 -11.80 -4.68 -10.52
C TRP A 147 -12.20 -3.79 -9.36
N GLN A 148 -12.47 -4.41 -8.20
CA GLN A 148 -12.84 -3.68 -7.00
C GLN A 148 -11.60 -3.14 -6.29
N ASN A 149 -11.80 -2.04 -5.56
CA ASN A 149 -10.73 -1.49 -4.72
C ASN A 149 -10.41 -2.46 -3.58
N SER A 150 -9.13 -2.51 -3.20
CA SER A 150 -8.59 -3.37 -2.13
C SER A 150 -8.43 -4.86 -2.47
N ASP A 151 -8.91 -5.31 -3.62
CA ASP A 151 -8.72 -6.69 -4.06
C ASP A 151 -7.30 -6.96 -4.58
N LEU A 152 -6.78 -8.16 -4.28
CA LEU A 152 -5.59 -8.71 -4.92
C LEU A 152 -6.02 -9.69 -6.02
N ILE A 153 -5.84 -9.29 -7.28
CA ILE A 153 -6.22 -10.10 -8.45
C ILE A 153 -4.99 -10.84 -8.98
N ILE A 154 -5.04 -12.17 -8.97
CA ILE A 154 -3.95 -13.02 -9.45
C ILE A 154 -4.29 -13.59 -10.83
N ILE A 155 -3.49 -13.22 -11.83
CA ILE A 155 -3.57 -13.76 -13.19
C ILE A 155 -2.44 -14.77 -13.39
N ALA A 156 -2.79 -16.05 -13.44
CA ALA A 156 -1.86 -17.16 -13.64
C ALA A 156 -2.07 -17.81 -15.02
N ALA A 157 -0.97 -18.01 -15.74
CA ALA A 157 -0.96 -18.74 -17.00
C ALA A 157 0.41 -19.39 -17.22
N ARG A 158 0.47 -20.43 -18.06
CA ARG A 158 1.75 -21.01 -18.48
C ARG A 158 2.52 -20.03 -19.38
N PRO A 159 3.86 -20.15 -19.48
CA PRO A 159 4.65 -19.39 -20.44
C PRO A 159 4.07 -19.48 -21.86
N ALA A 160 4.18 -18.38 -22.62
CA ALA A 160 3.65 -18.23 -23.98
C ALA A 160 2.11 -18.33 -24.14
N MET A 161 1.33 -18.42 -23.05
CA MET A 161 -0.14 -18.39 -23.11
C MET A 161 -0.75 -16.98 -23.19
N GLY A 162 0.09 -15.95 -23.37
CA GLY A 162 -0.39 -14.59 -23.60
C GLY A 162 -0.74 -13.76 -22.36
N LYS A 163 -0.29 -14.15 -21.16
CA LYS A 163 -0.53 -13.37 -19.91
C LYS A 163 -0.16 -11.89 -20.06
N THR A 164 1.07 -11.59 -20.47
CA THR A 164 1.49 -10.19 -20.67
C THR A 164 0.66 -9.50 -21.75
N ALA A 165 0.27 -10.19 -22.81
CA ALA A 165 -0.56 -9.59 -23.87
C ALA A 165 -1.96 -9.22 -23.34
N PHE A 166 -2.55 -10.08 -22.50
CA PHE A 166 -3.80 -9.79 -21.80
C PHE A 166 -3.67 -8.58 -20.87
N VAL A 167 -2.63 -8.56 -20.03
CA VAL A 167 -2.34 -7.47 -19.09
C VAL A 167 -2.08 -6.14 -19.81
N VAL A 168 -1.29 -6.15 -20.89
CA VAL A 168 -1.01 -4.95 -21.71
C VAL A 168 -2.29 -4.42 -22.37
N SER A 169 -3.16 -5.30 -22.87
CA SER A 169 -4.42 -4.90 -23.50
C SER A 169 -5.36 -4.22 -22.49
N MET A 170 -5.48 -4.79 -21.29
CA MET A 170 -6.24 -4.22 -20.18
C MET A 170 -5.67 -2.86 -19.76
N ALA A 171 -4.36 -2.78 -19.51
CA ALA A 171 -3.68 -1.55 -19.11
C ALA A 171 -3.84 -0.44 -20.17
N ARG A 172 -3.77 -0.79 -21.46
CA ARG A 172 -3.98 0.14 -22.56
C ARG A 172 -5.40 0.68 -22.55
N TYR A 173 -6.41 -0.19 -22.45
CA TYR A 173 -7.81 0.25 -22.38
C TYR A 173 -8.04 1.21 -21.21
N MET A 174 -7.59 0.83 -20.01
CA MET A 174 -7.77 1.67 -18.82
C MET A 174 -7.04 3.01 -18.93
N ALA A 175 -5.78 3.02 -19.36
CA ALA A 175 -5.00 4.25 -19.40
C ALA A 175 -5.32 5.12 -20.63
N VAL A 176 -5.38 4.54 -21.82
CA VAL A 176 -5.51 5.29 -23.09
C VAL A 176 -6.97 5.65 -23.38
N ASP A 177 -7.91 4.71 -23.21
CA ASP A 177 -9.31 4.96 -23.58
C ASP A 177 -10.10 5.58 -22.43
N GLN A 178 -9.87 5.11 -21.20
CA GLN A 178 -10.63 5.55 -20.02
C GLN A 178 -9.91 6.63 -19.21
N GLY A 179 -8.64 6.95 -19.53
CA GLY A 179 -7.86 7.95 -18.80
C GLY A 179 -7.61 7.60 -17.32
N ILE A 180 -7.72 6.32 -16.96
CA ILE A 180 -7.51 5.84 -15.59
C ILE A 180 -6.00 5.73 -15.34
N PRO A 181 -5.45 6.36 -14.30
CA PRO A 181 -4.03 6.25 -14.00
C PRO A 181 -3.61 4.83 -13.58
N VAL A 182 -2.72 4.21 -14.34
CA VAL A 182 -2.24 2.82 -14.14
C VAL A 182 -0.73 2.79 -13.94
N ALA A 183 -0.27 2.03 -12.95
CA ALA A 183 1.15 1.72 -12.77
C ALA A 183 1.44 0.27 -13.15
N LEU A 184 2.50 0.03 -13.90
CA LEU A 184 2.93 -1.28 -14.36
C LEU A 184 4.40 -1.51 -13.96
N PHE A 185 4.60 -2.43 -13.02
CA PHE A 185 5.90 -2.94 -12.60
C PHE A 185 6.22 -4.20 -13.39
N ASN A 186 7.23 -4.12 -14.24
CA ASN A 186 7.58 -5.16 -15.19
C ASN A 186 8.94 -5.74 -14.84
N LEU A 187 8.96 -6.91 -14.24
CA LEU A 187 10.18 -7.55 -13.74
C LEU A 187 10.81 -8.48 -14.78
N GLU A 188 10.07 -8.85 -15.83
CA GLU A 188 10.51 -9.82 -16.84
C GLU A 188 11.16 -9.17 -18.06
N MET A 189 10.63 -8.03 -18.53
CA MET A 189 11.09 -7.38 -19.76
C MET A 189 11.33 -5.89 -19.57
N SER A 190 12.17 -5.32 -20.43
CA SER A 190 12.48 -3.89 -20.37
C SER A 190 11.28 -3.01 -20.75
N SER A 191 11.27 -1.78 -20.23
CA SER A 191 10.25 -0.77 -20.52
C SER A 191 10.08 -0.56 -22.03
N VAL A 192 11.19 -0.53 -22.78
CA VAL A 192 11.16 -0.36 -24.25
C VAL A 192 10.48 -1.53 -24.96
N GLN A 193 10.71 -2.76 -24.50
CA GLN A 193 10.05 -3.93 -25.08
C GLN A 193 8.54 -3.91 -24.80
N LEU A 194 8.14 -3.47 -23.61
CA LEU A 194 6.74 -3.32 -23.24
C LEU A 194 6.05 -2.22 -24.04
N VAL A 195 6.68 -1.05 -24.19
CA VAL A 195 6.16 0.06 -25.01
C VAL A 195 5.96 -0.36 -26.46
N LYS A 196 6.85 -1.16 -27.04
CA LYS A 196 6.65 -1.72 -28.40
C LYS A 196 5.38 -2.58 -28.50
N ARG A 197 5.02 -3.31 -27.45
CA ARG A 197 3.75 -4.06 -27.38
C ARG A 197 2.55 -3.12 -27.28
N PHE A 198 2.64 -2.05 -26.48
CA PHE A 198 1.60 -1.01 -26.45
C PHE A 198 1.41 -0.35 -27.81
N LEU A 199 2.49 0.02 -28.50
CA LEU A 199 2.43 0.60 -29.85
C LEU A 199 1.76 -0.35 -30.84
N SER A 200 2.09 -1.64 -30.81
CA SER A 200 1.46 -2.66 -31.66
C SER A 200 -0.04 -2.74 -31.41
N ASN A 201 -0.47 -2.67 -30.14
CA ASN A 201 -1.87 -2.72 -29.74
C ASN A 201 -2.63 -1.44 -30.12
N VAL A 202 -2.11 -0.26 -29.77
CA VAL A 202 -2.73 1.05 -30.04
C VAL A 202 -2.79 1.34 -31.54
N CYS A 203 -1.70 1.07 -32.26
CA CYS A 203 -1.60 1.38 -33.68
C CYS A 203 -2.20 0.29 -34.57
N GLU A 204 -2.60 -0.86 -34.04
CA GLU A 204 -3.05 -2.01 -34.83
C GLU A 204 -2.04 -2.38 -35.93
N ILE A 205 -0.76 -2.42 -35.56
CA ILE A 205 0.35 -2.77 -36.45
C ILE A 205 0.96 -4.07 -35.94
N ASP A 206 1.32 -4.95 -36.87
CA ASP A 206 1.99 -6.21 -36.54
C ASP A 206 3.25 -6.00 -35.68
N GLY A 207 3.35 -6.76 -34.58
CA GLY A 207 4.43 -6.62 -33.62
C GLY A 207 5.82 -6.93 -34.20
N GLN A 208 5.94 -7.81 -35.20
CA GLN A 208 7.21 -8.08 -35.89
C GLN A 208 7.62 -6.90 -36.76
N LYS A 209 6.68 -6.20 -37.39
CA LYS A 209 6.99 -4.98 -38.14
C LYS A 209 7.49 -3.86 -37.22
N ILE A 210 6.83 -3.64 -36.08
CA ILE A 210 7.32 -2.68 -35.07
C ILE A 210 8.69 -3.09 -34.53
N LYS A 211 8.90 -4.39 -34.29
CA LYS A 211 10.19 -4.90 -33.78
C LYS A 211 11.32 -4.74 -34.80
N SER A 212 11.03 -4.98 -36.08
CA SER A 212 12.00 -4.92 -37.18
C SER A 212 12.17 -3.53 -37.80
N GLY A 213 11.26 -2.59 -37.51
CA GLY A 213 11.24 -1.24 -38.09
C GLY A 213 10.79 -1.19 -39.55
N ARG A 214 10.30 -2.30 -40.11
CA ARG A 214 9.85 -2.41 -41.51
C ARG A 214 8.37 -2.07 -41.62
N LEU A 215 8.08 -0.77 -41.55
CA LEU A 215 6.74 -0.21 -41.69
C LEU A 215 6.61 0.42 -43.07
N ASP A 216 5.46 0.24 -43.71
CA ASP A 216 5.12 1.00 -44.90
C ASP A 216 4.68 2.44 -44.55
N ASP A 217 4.54 3.30 -45.56
CA ASP A 217 4.20 4.72 -45.35
C ASP A 217 2.84 4.91 -44.66
N VAL A 218 1.89 3.99 -44.89
CA VAL A 218 0.56 4.03 -44.28
C VAL A 218 0.64 3.65 -42.79
N GLU A 219 1.44 2.64 -42.47
CA GLU A 219 1.73 2.21 -41.10
C GLU A 219 2.49 3.29 -40.32
N TRP A 220 3.46 3.97 -40.94
CA TRP A 220 4.13 5.13 -40.35
C TRP A 220 3.15 6.26 -40.04
N ALA A 221 2.28 6.61 -40.99
CA ALA A 221 1.25 7.62 -40.77
C ALA A 221 0.30 7.23 -39.62
N ARG A 222 -0.12 5.96 -39.57
CA ARG A 222 -0.99 5.46 -38.49
C ARG A 222 -0.30 5.51 -37.12
N LEU A 223 0.97 5.12 -37.07
CA LEU A 223 1.78 5.16 -35.86
C LEU A 223 1.89 6.59 -35.33
N ASN A 224 2.25 7.55 -36.18
CA ASN A 224 2.34 8.96 -35.78
C ASN A 224 0.99 9.53 -35.32
N ASN A 225 -0.11 9.20 -36.00
CA ASN A 225 -1.44 9.72 -35.65
C ASN A 225 -1.96 9.16 -34.32
N ARG A 226 -1.66 7.90 -33.99
CA ARG A 226 -2.19 7.26 -32.77
C ARG A 226 -1.23 7.31 -31.57
N MET A 227 0.04 7.63 -31.79
CA MET A 227 1.05 7.74 -30.72
C MET A 227 0.70 8.83 -29.70
N ALA A 228 0.12 9.95 -30.14
CA ALA A 228 -0.27 11.05 -29.26
C ALA A 228 -1.19 10.61 -28.11
N GLY A 229 -2.09 9.65 -28.35
CA GLY A 229 -2.96 9.09 -27.32
C GLY A 229 -2.20 8.28 -26.28
N LEU A 230 -1.17 7.52 -26.69
CA LEU A 230 -0.32 6.76 -25.77
C LEU A 230 0.61 7.68 -24.98
N GLU A 231 1.14 8.75 -25.59
CA GLU A 231 2.01 9.72 -24.92
C GLU A 231 1.27 10.53 -23.85
N ALA A 232 -0.01 10.84 -24.07
CA ALA A 232 -0.85 11.56 -23.13
C ALA A 232 -1.45 10.67 -22.03
N ALA A 233 -1.38 9.34 -22.16
CA ALA A 233 -2.03 8.42 -21.24
C ALA A 233 -1.35 8.42 -19.86
N PRO A 234 -2.11 8.37 -18.75
CA PRO A 234 -1.56 8.28 -17.39
C PRO A 234 -1.08 6.85 -17.07
N LEU A 235 -0.10 6.37 -17.85
CA LEU A 235 0.51 5.04 -17.74
C LEU A 235 1.96 5.17 -17.24
N TYR A 236 2.24 4.59 -16.07
CA TYR A 236 3.55 4.67 -15.42
C TYR A 236 4.23 3.30 -15.45
N ILE A 237 5.40 3.20 -16.09
CA ILE A 237 6.12 1.92 -16.24
C ILE A 237 7.39 1.95 -15.39
N ASN A 238 7.66 0.86 -14.69
CA ASN A 238 8.93 0.62 -14.00
C ASN A 238 9.45 -0.78 -14.35
N ASP A 239 10.64 -0.86 -14.94
CA ASP A 239 11.33 -2.12 -15.29
C ASP A 239 12.52 -2.43 -14.38
N THR A 240 12.51 -1.94 -13.14
CA THR A 240 13.59 -2.21 -12.19
C THR A 240 13.58 -3.71 -11.85
N PRO A 241 14.63 -4.47 -12.19
CA PRO A 241 14.65 -5.91 -11.95
C PRO A 241 14.77 -6.22 -10.45
N SER A 242 14.31 -7.41 -10.05
CA SER A 242 14.49 -7.95 -8.70
C SER A 242 13.98 -7.04 -7.56
N LEU A 243 12.88 -6.35 -7.82
CA LEU A 243 12.29 -5.37 -6.92
C LEU A 243 11.76 -6.05 -5.63
N SER A 244 12.15 -5.54 -4.47
CA SER A 244 11.60 -6.02 -3.20
C SER A 244 10.16 -5.54 -2.98
N VAL A 245 9.40 -6.26 -2.16
CA VAL A 245 8.03 -5.85 -1.76
C VAL A 245 8.04 -4.46 -1.10
N PHE A 246 9.08 -4.15 -0.32
CA PHE A 246 9.22 -2.85 0.33
C PHE A 246 9.42 -1.73 -0.69
N GLU A 247 10.34 -1.90 -1.64
CA GLU A 247 10.59 -0.91 -2.71
C GLU A 247 9.35 -0.73 -3.59
N LEU A 248 8.63 -1.82 -3.90
CA LEU A 248 7.36 -1.76 -4.62
C LEU A 248 6.37 -0.86 -3.90
N ARG A 249 6.16 -1.12 -2.62
CA ARG A 249 5.23 -0.36 -1.79
C ARG A 249 5.62 1.11 -1.71
N THR A 250 6.90 1.42 -1.55
CA THR A 250 7.40 2.80 -1.48
C THR A 250 7.14 3.54 -2.81
N LYS A 251 7.48 2.91 -3.94
CA LYS A 251 7.22 3.46 -5.27
C LYS A 251 5.72 3.62 -5.55
N ALA A 252 4.92 2.61 -5.21
CA ALA A 252 3.47 2.63 -5.34
C ALA A 252 2.83 3.77 -4.54
N ARG A 253 3.20 3.93 -3.25
CA ARG A 253 2.73 5.05 -2.42
C ARG A 253 3.03 6.40 -3.05
N ARG A 254 4.25 6.58 -3.56
CA ARG A 254 4.65 7.82 -4.24
C ARG A 254 3.80 8.08 -5.48
N LEU A 255 3.58 7.06 -6.31
CA LEU A 255 2.73 7.14 -7.50
C LEU A 255 1.27 7.47 -7.18
N VAL A 256 0.69 6.83 -6.16
CA VAL A 256 -0.68 7.14 -5.71
C VAL A 256 -0.77 8.58 -5.21
N SER A 257 0.21 9.06 -4.44
CA SER A 257 0.22 10.43 -3.93
C SER A 257 0.39 11.50 -5.02
N GLN A 258 1.24 11.26 -6.01
CA GLN A 258 1.57 12.25 -7.05
C GLN A 258 0.62 12.21 -8.24
N HIS A 259 0.14 11.01 -8.60
CA HIS A 259 -0.56 10.76 -9.86
C HIS A 259 -1.90 10.03 -9.68
N GLN A 260 -2.33 9.80 -8.43
CA GLN A 260 -3.65 9.25 -8.11
C GLN A 260 -3.91 7.90 -8.79
N VAL A 261 -2.86 7.08 -8.94
CA VAL A 261 -2.90 5.74 -9.51
C VAL A 261 -4.02 4.91 -8.88
N LYS A 262 -4.84 4.28 -9.74
CA LYS A 262 -6.00 3.47 -9.36
C LYS A 262 -5.76 1.97 -9.50
N LEU A 263 -4.85 1.57 -10.40
CA LEU A 263 -4.49 0.18 -10.60
C LEU A 263 -2.96 0.01 -10.60
N ILE A 264 -2.49 -0.99 -9.88
CA ILE A 264 -1.08 -1.41 -9.88
C ILE A 264 -1.01 -2.82 -10.45
N ILE A 265 -0.22 -2.97 -11.51
CA ILE A 265 0.00 -4.23 -12.22
C ILE A 265 1.44 -4.67 -11.97
N ILE A 266 1.64 -5.96 -11.68
CA ILE A 266 2.96 -6.56 -11.47
C ILE A 266 3.12 -7.76 -12.41
N ASP A 267 4.05 -7.68 -13.36
CA ASP A 267 4.36 -8.76 -14.31
C ASP A 267 5.84 -9.18 -14.20
N TYR A 268 6.21 -10.29 -13.55
CA TYR A 268 5.40 -11.24 -12.77
C TYR A 268 5.98 -11.48 -11.36
N LEU A 269 5.07 -11.80 -10.43
CA LEU A 269 5.33 -11.89 -8.98
C LEU A 269 6.52 -12.79 -8.58
N GLN A 270 6.85 -13.83 -9.33
CA GLN A 270 7.92 -14.78 -8.94
C GLN A 270 9.34 -14.18 -9.01
N LEU A 271 9.49 -12.99 -9.58
CA LEU A 271 10.76 -12.26 -9.62
C LEU A 271 10.89 -11.23 -8.49
N MET A 272 9.91 -11.17 -7.58
CA MET A 272 9.99 -10.34 -6.39
C MET A 272 10.80 -11.05 -5.31
N ASN A 273 11.79 -10.35 -4.75
CA ASN A 273 12.54 -10.87 -3.62
C ASN A 273 11.80 -10.53 -2.32
N ALA A 274 11.41 -11.55 -1.56
CA ALA A 274 11.00 -11.41 -0.18
C ALA A 274 12.23 -11.10 0.68
N SER A 275 12.69 -9.84 0.63
CA SER A 275 13.61 -9.23 1.60
C SER A 275 14.83 -10.09 1.98
N GLY A 276 15.87 -10.12 1.13
CA GLY A 276 17.26 -10.40 1.54
C GLY A 276 17.59 -11.75 2.19
N MET A 277 16.63 -12.64 2.44
CA MET A 277 16.88 -13.96 3.01
C MET A 277 16.92 -14.97 1.87
N SER A 278 18.04 -15.70 1.78
CA SER A 278 18.17 -16.87 0.91
C SER A 278 17.21 -17.96 1.39
N PHE A 279 15.96 -17.92 0.95
CA PHE A 279 14.99 -18.97 1.24
C PHE A 279 15.25 -20.19 0.36
N GLY A 280 15.49 -21.33 0.99
CA GLY A 280 15.79 -22.59 0.31
C GLY A 280 14.59 -23.21 -0.41
N ASN A 281 13.35 -22.70 -0.23
CA ASN A 281 12.16 -23.27 -0.86
C ASN A 281 11.15 -22.20 -1.33
N ARG A 282 10.85 -22.25 -2.63
CA ARG A 282 9.94 -21.35 -3.38
C ARG A 282 8.50 -21.31 -2.87
N GLU A 283 8.04 -22.32 -2.14
CA GLU A 283 6.68 -22.35 -1.59
C GLU A 283 6.49 -21.36 -0.43
N GLN A 284 7.54 -21.08 0.34
CA GLN A 284 7.47 -20.16 1.48
C GLN A 284 7.51 -18.68 1.08
N GLU A 285 8.15 -18.33 -0.03
CA GLU A 285 8.19 -16.95 -0.53
C GLU A 285 6.82 -16.46 -0.97
N VAL A 286 6.02 -17.30 -1.63
CA VAL A 286 4.67 -16.95 -2.11
C VAL A 286 3.69 -16.82 -0.94
N SER A 287 3.88 -17.57 0.15
CA SER A 287 3.04 -17.51 1.36
C SER A 287 3.24 -16.23 2.18
N THR A 288 4.32 -15.48 1.96
CA THR A 288 4.69 -14.31 2.77
C THR A 288 4.32 -12.98 2.08
N ILE A 289 3.87 -13.04 0.82
CA ILE A 289 3.32 -11.91 0.05
C ILE A 289 1.83 -11.79 0.34
#